data_AF-A0A969QUQ5-F1
#
_entry.id   AF-A0A969QUQ5-F1
#
_cell.length_a   1.000
_cell.length_b   1.000
_cell.length_c   1.000
_cell.angle_alpha   90.00
_cell.angle_beta   90.00
_cell.angle_gamma   90.00
#
_symmetry.space_group_name_H-M   'P 1'
#
loop_
_entity.id
_entity.type
_entity.pdbx_description
1 polymer ?
#
loop_
_entity_poly.entity_id
_entity_poly.type
_entity_poly.pdbx_seq_one_letter_code
_entity_poly.pdbx_strand_id
1 'polypeptide(L)'
;MDFLSDATVAKKMRVMGQKVRWGDRSMTQQNIDQTRLVLEDGQTQTANFSFLVLGDTDPGLPSQPNPQWEIAKALLPHLKTSRFTLHTGDVTYPLGAADFYLNQFLTPYRHLLLDGKQPSHDLPMVFHSPFFPVLGNHDYYDLSPIPKLAAQLLNPLRHWIKLGTDWSSSGSGRDYAETFLDCLDHLPAGEALNHHCKHTILLRQQRVDVCDISPTNLPDYPIGTTRFSTEELLFLP
;
A
#
# COMPACT_ATOMS: atom_id res chain seq x y z
N MET A 1 -1.75 27.37 11.52
CA MET A 1 -0.79 27.24 10.40
C MET A 1 -1.00 25.85 9.84
N ASP A 2 -1.32 25.73 8.56
CA ASP A 2 -1.50 24.41 7.96
C ASP A 2 -0.12 23.77 7.74
N PHE A 3 0.15 22.73 8.52
CA PHE A 3 1.42 21.98 8.45
C PHE A 3 1.49 21.08 7.22
N LEU A 4 0.34 20.85 6.57
CA LEU A 4 0.16 20.02 5.40
C LEU A 4 -0.17 20.88 4.19
N SER A 5 0.30 20.45 3.03
CA SER A 5 0.02 21.03 1.73
C SER A 5 -0.53 19.95 0.82
N ASP A 6 -1.62 20.27 0.13
CA ASP A 6 -2.20 19.39 -0.88
C ASP A 6 -1.80 19.84 -2.29
N ALA A 7 -1.40 18.87 -3.11
CA ALA A 7 -1.09 19.10 -4.51
C ALA A 7 -2.38 19.39 -5.31
N THR A 8 -2.26 20.15 -6.40
CA THR A 8 -3.38 20.29 -7.33
C THR A 8 -3.70 18.93 -7.97
N VAL A 9 -4.98 18.70 -8.31
CA VAL A 9 -5.41 17.47 -9.02
C VAL A 9 -4.57 17.22 -10.27
N ALA A 10 -4.28 18.27 -11.04
CA ALA A 10 -3.41 18.17 -12.22
C ALA A 10 -1.99 17.67 -11.89
N LYS A 11 -1.40 18.10 -10.77
CA LYS A 11 -0.09 17.60 -10.32
C LYS A 11 -0.19 16.13 -9.89
N LYS A 12 -1.22 15.75 -9.13
CA LYS A 12 -1.47 14.36 -8.70
C LYS A 12 -1.58 13.43 -9.92
N MET A 13 -2.45 13.77 -10.87
CA MET A 13 -2.63 13.01 -12.11
C MET A 13 -1.35 12.92 -12.94
N ARG A 14 -0.58 14.01 -13.03
CA ARG A 14 0.70 14.00 -13.76
C ARG A 14 1.73 13.08 -13.12
N VAL A 15 1.88 13.10 -11.79
CA VAL A 15 2.81 12.22 -11.07
C VAL A 15 2.43 10.76 -11.29
N MET A 16 1.16 10.40 -11.03
CA MET A 16 0.69 9.02 -11.21
C MET A 16 0.78 8.57 -12.67
N GLY A 17 0.38 9.43 -13.61
CA GLY A 17 0.48 9.15 -15.04
C GLY A 17 1.92 8.93 -15.51
N GLN A 18 2.89 9.69 -14.97
CA GLN A 18 4.31 9.46 -15.24
C GLN A 18 4.76 8.11 -14.68
N LYS A 19 4.42 7.82 -13.42
CA LYS A 19 4.80 6.58 -12.72
C LYS A 19 4.35 5.32 -13.46
N VAL A 20 3.15 5.30 -14.01
CA VAL A 20 2.64 4.14 -14.77
C VAL A 20 2.80 4.27 -16.29
N ARG A 21 3.46 5.33 -16.77
CA ARG A 21 3.56 5.69 -18.20
C ARG A 21 2.22 5.62 -18.92
N TRP A 22 1.24 6.32 -18.36
CA TRP A 22 -0.14 6.33 -18.84
C TRP A 22 -0.22 6.71 -20.31
N GLY A 23 -0.83 5.84 -21.11
CA GLY A 23 -1.05 6.08 -22.55
C GLY A 23 0.23 6.03 -23.40
N ASP A 24 1.34 5.52 -22.87
CA ASP A 24 2.58 5.37 -23.64
C ASP A 24 2.34 4.45 -24.85
N ARG A 25 2.95 4.79 -25.99
CA ARG A 25 2.81 4.04 -27.25
C ARG A 25 3.23 2.58 -27.09
N SER A 26 4.24 2.31 -26.27
CA SER A 26 4.69 0.95 -25.96
C SER A 26 3.61 0.10 -25.27
N MET A 27 2.73 0.70 -24.47
CA MET A 27 1.60 0.00 -23.84
C MET A 27 0.53 -0.34 -24.86
N THR A 28 0.11 0.66 -25.62
CA THR A 28 -0.96 0.53 -26.62
C THR A 28 -0.58 -0.43 -27.76
N GLN A 29 0.67 -0.41 -28.23
CA GLN A 29 1.17 -1.36 -29.25
C GLN A 29 1.15 -2.82 -28.79
N GLN A 30 1.16 -3.06 -27.48
CA GLN A 30 1.11 -4.39 -26.89
C GLN A 30 -0.31 -4.78 -26.44
N ASN A 31 -1.32 -3.97 -26.76
CA ASN A 31 -2.70 -4.15 -26.29
C ASN A 31 -2.82 -4.21 -24.76
N ILE A 32 -1.93 -3.52 -24.04
CA ILE A 32 -2.03 -3.36 -22.59
C ILE A 32 -3.03 -2.25 -22.31
N ASP A 33 -4.23 -2.65 -21.89
CA ASP A 33 -5.27 -1.73 -21.45
C ASP A 33 -5.06 -1.35 -19.98
N GLN A 34 -4.56 -0.14 -19.74
CA GLN A 34 -4.29 0.39 -18.39
C GLN A 34 -5.56 0.73 -17.60
N THR A 35 -6.75 0.55 -18.18
CA THR A 35 -8.05 0.69 -17.48
C THR A 35 -8.64 -0.64 -17.04
N ARG A 36 -8.02 -1.78 -17.41
CA ARG A 36 -8.55 -3.11 -17.17
C ARG A 36 -7.75 -3.84 -16.10
N LEU A 37 -8.46 -4.33 -15.09
CA LEU A 37 -7.94 -5.33 -14.16
C LEU A 37 -8.36 -6.73 -14.64
N VAL A 38 -7.42 -7.64 -14.76
CA VAL A 38 -7.66 -9.05 -15.08
C VAL A 38 -7.09 -9.91 -13.96
N LEU A 39 -7.93 -10.76 -13.37
CA LEU A 39 -7.52 -11.77 -12.39
C LEU A 39 -7.42 -13.11 -13.12
N GLU A 40 -6.20 -13.62 -13.25
CA GLU A 40 -5.93 -14.95 -13.79
C GLU A 40 -5.80 -15.96 -12.63
N ASP A 41 -6.92 -16.22 -11.96
CA ASP A 41 -7.00 -17.04 -10.74
C ASP A 41 -7.64 -18.42 -10.99
N GLY A 42 -7.84 -18.80 -12.26
CA GLY A 42 -8.46 -20.07 -12.65
C GLY A 42 -9.96 -20.18 -12.37
N GLN A 43 -10.59 -19.14 -11.83
CA GLN A 43 -12.00 -19.16 -11.41
C GLN A 43 -12.92 -18.40 -12.38
N THR A 44 -12.61 -18.40 -13.69
CA THR A 44 -13.44 -17.72 -14.69
C THR A 44 -14.81 -18.38 -14.92
N GLN A 45 -14.97 -19.63 -14.49
CA GLN A 45 -16.19 -20.43 -14.63
C GLN A 45 -17.06 -20.45 -13.36
N THR A 46 -16.62 -19.83 -12.26
CA THR A 46 -17.42 -19.77 -11.04
C THR A 46 -18.50 -18.69 -11.17
N ALA A 47 -19.74 -19.04 -10.81
CA ALA A 47 -20.87 -18.10 -10.88
C ALA A 47 -20.79 -17.00 -9.80
N ASN A 48 -20.06 -17.26 -8.71
CA ASN A 48 -19.95 -16.36 -7.57
C ASN A 48 -18.67 -15.53 -7.66
N PHE A 49 -18.83 -14.23 -7.46
CA PHE A 49 -17.72 -13.28 -7.38
C PHE A 49 -17.75 -12.62 -6.00
N SER A 50 -16.67 -12.80 -5.23
CA SER A 50 -16.50 -12.26 -3.88
C SER A 50 -15.21 -11.44 -3.79
N PHE A 51 -15.27 -10.33 -3.05
CA PHE A 51 -14.13 -9.47 -2.79
C PHE A 51 -14.30 -8.78 -1.44
N LEU A 52 -13.18 -8.38 -0.84
CA LEU A 52 -13.18 -7.60 0.40
C LEU A 52 -12.98 -6.13 0.07
N VAL A 53 -13.65 -5.28 0.85
CA VAL A 53 -13.48 -3.83 0.79
C VAL A 53 -13.23 -3.32 2.20
N LEU A 54 -12.20 -2.51 2.34
CA LEU A 54 -11.88 -1.75 3.53
C LEU A 54 -11.29 -0.40 3.12
N GLY A 55 -11.25 0.57 4.03
CA GLY A 55 -10.78 1.92 3.75
C GLY A 55 -10.66 2.71 5.04
N ASP A 56 -10.02 3.87 4.97
CA ASP A 56 -9.82 4.78 6.11
C ASP A 56 -9.33 4.03 7.35
N THR A 57 -8.35 3.15 7.13
CA THR A 57 -7.78 2.29 8.18
C THR A 57 -6.65 2.99 8.91
N ASP A 58 -6.42 4.26 8.60
CA ASP A 58 -5.34 5.05 9.10
C ASP A 58 -5.26 4.94 10.64
N PRO A 59 -4.05 4.82 11.19
CA PRO A 59 -3.89 4.57 12.61
C PRO A 59 -4.14 5.81 13.48
N GLY A 60 -4.50 6.95 12.88
CA GLY A 60 -4.58 8.23 13.55
C GLY A 60 -3.23 8.66 14.16
N LEU A 61 -3.29 9.35 15.29
CA LEU A 61 -2.12 9.93 15.94
C LEU A 61 -1.20 8.84 16.56
N PRO A 62 0.14 9.03 16.55
CA PRO A 62 1.11 8.04 17.06
C PRO A 62 0.93 7.59 18.51
N SER A 63 0.14 8.32 19.32
CA SER A 63 -0.16 7.99 20.72
C SER A 63 -1.25 6.91 20.88
N GLN A 64 -1.90 6.49 19.80
CA GLN A 64 -2.93 5.45 19.83
C GLN A 64 -2.34 4.07 19.48
N PRO A 65 -2.82 2.97 20.09
CA PRO A 65 -2.45 1.62 19.66
C PRO A 65 -2.78 1.47 18.17
N ASN A 66 -1.82 1.03 17.34
CA ASN A 66 -2.01 0.97 15.90
C ASN A 66 -3.17 -0.01 15.55
N PRO A 67 -4.36 0.48 15.15
CA PRO A 67 -5.52 -0.37 14.86
C PRO A 67 -5.31 -1.27 13.66
N GLN A 68 -4.32 -0.98 12.81
CA GLN A 68 -4.00 -1.77 11.62
C GLN A 68 -3.67 -3.22 11.95
N TRP A 69 -3.14 -3.51 13.14
CA TRP A 69 -2.93 -4.90 13.58
C TRP A 69 -4.24 -5.66 13.78
N GLU A 70 -5.24 -5.01 14.38
CA GLU A 70 -6.56 -5.61 14.60
C GLU A 70 -7.31 -5.77 13.28
N ILE A 71 -7.22 -4.77 12.40
CA ILE A 71 -7.81 -4.83 11.05
C ILE A 71 -7.19 -5.97 10.26
N ALA A 72 -5.86 -6.06 10.20
CA ALA A 72 -5.19 -7.11 9.45
C ALA A 72 -5.52 -8.51 10.00
N LYS A 73 -5.61 -8.65 11.34
CA LYS A 73 -6.09 -9.89 11.98
C LYS A 73 -7.55 -10.22 11.62
N ALA A 74 -8.43 -9.22 11.60
CA ALA A 74 -9.84 -9.41 11.26
C ALA A 74 -10.04 -9.81 9.78
N LEU A 75 -9.13 -9.40 8.89
CA LEU A 75 -9.19 -9.77 7.47
C LEU A 75 -8.84 -11.24 7.22
N LEU A 76 -7.92 -11.81 8.00
CA LEU A 76 -7.32 -13.14 7.78
C LEU A 76 -8.34 -14.25 7.43
N PRO A 77 -9.46 -14.42 8.17
CA PRO A 77 -10.43 -15.48 7.88
C PRO A 77 -11.12 -15.32 6.52
N HIS A 78 -11.16 -14.10 5.99
CA HIS A 78 -11.91 -13.75 4.79
C HIS A 78 -11.06 -13.72 3.52
N LEU A 79 -9.73 -13.68 3.64
CA LEU A 79 -8.82 -13.63 2.49
C LEU A 79 -8.91 -14.88 1.62
N LYS A 80 -9.15 -16.06 2.22
CA LYS A 80 -9.29 -17.32 1.47
C LYS A 80 -10.62 -17.45 0.73
N THR A 81 -11.66 -16.73 1.17
CA THR A 81 -13.01 -16.80 0.59
C THR A 81 -13.30 -15.68 -0.40
N SER A 82 -12.32 -14.79 -0.60
CA SER A 82 -12.43 -13.61 -1.45
C SER A 82 -11.38 -13.67 -2.56
N ARG A 83 -11.75 -13.23 -3.76
CA ARG A 83 -10.84 -13.29 -4.92
C ARG A 83 -9.76 -12.22 -4.86
N PHE A 84 -10.08 -11.09 -4.25
CA PHE A 84 -9.14 -10.01 -3.97
C PHE A 84 -9.63 -9.12 -2.82
N THR A 85 -8.73 -8.28 -2.34
CA THR A 85 -9.02 -7.22 -1.39
C THR A 85 -8.80 -5.86 -2.05
N LEU A 86 -9.76 -4.95 -1.92
CA LEU A 86 -9.68 -3.56 -2.35
C LEU A 86 -9.61 -2.67 -1.11
N HIS A 87 -8.52 -1.93 -0.96
CA HIS A 87 -8.37 -0.95 0.12
C HIS A 87 -8.58 0.45 -0.44
N THR A 88 -9.61 1.18 -0.02
CA THR A 88 -10.13 2.37 -0.71
C THR A 88 -9.46 3.69 -0.33
N GLY A 89 -8.17 3.68 0.03
CA GLY A 89 -7.45 4.88 0.43
C GLY A 89 -7.08 4.96 1.90
N ASP A 90 -6.26 5.96 2.21
CA ASP A 90 -5.86 6.38 3.56
C ASP A 90 -5.35 5.22 4.40
N VAL A 91 -4.37 4.52 3.83
CA VAL A 91 -3.65 3.42 4.51
C VAL A 91 -2.71 3.93 5.61
N THR A 92 -2.41 5.23 5.63
CA THR A 92 -1.45 5.85 6.56
C THR A 92 -1.88 7.26 6.99
N TYR A 93 -1.41 7.69 8.15
CA TYR A 93 -1.63 9.03 8.68
C TYR A 93 -0.37 9.58 9.39
N PRO A 94 -0.09 10.90 9.32
CA PRO A 94 -0.84 11.96 8.63
C PRO A 94 -0.51 12.13 7.16
N LEU A 95 0.57 11.50 6.69
CA LEU A 95 1.20 11.71 5.40
C LEU A 95 1.50 10.37 4.74
N GLY A 96 1.30 10.31 3.43
CA GLY A 96 1.68 9.16 2.60
C GLY A 96 3.16 9.07 2.29
N ALA A 97 4.01 8.93 3.29
CA ALA A 97 5.46 8.79 3.11
C ALA A 97 5.90 7.32 3.22
N ALA A 98 7.02 6.98 2.58
CA ALA A 98 7.56 5.61 2.56
C ALA A 98 7.64 4.98 3.96
N ASP A 99 8.20 5.70 4.94
CA ASP A 99 8.32 5.21 6.32
C ASP A 99 6.97 5.00 6.99
N PHE A 100 5.96 5.80 6.67
CA PHE A 100 4.62 5.60 7.18
C PHE A 100 3.99 4.35 6.57
N TYR A 101 4.11 4.13 5.26
CA TYR A 101 3.65 2.88 4.66
C TYR A 101 4.33 1.67 5.29
N LEU A 102 5.65 1.73 5.49
CA LEU A 102 6.41 0.64 6.07
C LEU A 102 5.98 0.30 7.50
N ASN A 103 5.91 1.30 8.38
CA ASN A 103 5.70 1.10 9.80
C ASN A 103 4.22 0.96 10.18
N GLN A 104 3.34 1.72 9.51
CA GLN A 104 1.93 1.78 9.88
C GLN A 104 1.08 0.78 9.11
N PHE A 105 1.42 0.46 7.86
CA PHE A 105 0.61 -0.41 7.02
C PHE A 105 1.29 -1.76 6.75
N LEU A 106 2.48 -1.76 6.17
CA LEU A 106 3.14 -2.99 5.72
C LEU A 106 3.57 -3.89 6.87
N THR A 107 4.07 -3.30 7.96
CA THR A 107 4.49 -4.07 9.13
C THR A 107 3.31 -4.81 9.77
N PRO A 108 2.14 -4.19 10.02
CA PRO A 108 0.95 -4.92 10.48
C PRO A 108 0.44 -5.98 9.50
N TYR A 109 0.49 -5.71 8.19
CA TYR A 109 0.01 -6.60 7.15
C TYR A 109 1.08 -7.58 6.64
N ARG A 110 2.24 -7.70 7.31
CA ARG A 110 3.38 -8.51 6.84
C ARG A 110 3.06 -9.98 6.61
N HIS A 111 2.09 -10.52 7.36
CA HIS A 111 1.63 -11.89 7.21
C HIS A 111 0.81 -12.10 5.92
N LEU A 112 0.42 -11.01 5.27
CA LEU A 112 -0.18 -11.01 3.94
C LEU A 112 0.87 -11.03 2.82
N LEU A 113 2.13 -10.73 3.12
CA LEU A 113 3.21 -10.79 2.16
C LEU A 113 3.64 -12.24 1.93
N LEU A 114 4.00 -12.56 0.69
CA LEU A 114 4.36 -13.91 0.21
C LEU A 114 5.45 -14.55 1.08
N ASP A 115 6.43 -13.76 1.50
CA ASP A 115 7.57 -14.24 2.28
C ASP A 115 7.32 -14.20 3.80
N GLY A 116 6.24 -13.57 4.27
CA GLY A 116 5.97 -13.32 5.69
C GLY A 116 7.07 -12.54 6.44
N LYS A 117 8.11 -12.09 5.73
CA LYS A 117 9.28 -11.41 6.28
C LYS A 117 8.93 -10.00 6.71
N GLN A 118 9.78 -9.45 7.58
CA GLN A 118 9.73 -8.04 7.92
C GLN A 118 9.88 -7.23 6.61
N PRO A 119 8.91 -6.36 6.27
CA PRO A 119 9.00 -5.54 5.07
C PRO A 119 10.20 -4.59 5.17
N SER A 120 10.75 -4.23 4.02
CA SER A 120 11.77 -3.19 3.88
C SER A 120 11.57 -2.46 2.55
N HIS A 121 12.13 -1.26 2.45
CA HIS A 121 12.06 -0.43 1.23
C HIS A 121 12.73 -1.07 0.00
N ASP A 122 13.64 -2.03 0.23
CA ASP A 122 14.45 -2.66 -0.83
C ASP A 122 13.84 -3.96 -1.39
N LEU A 123 12.76 -4.46 -0.79
CA LEU A 123 12.15 -5.74 -1.17
C LEU A 123 10.83 -5.54 -1.92
N PRO A 124 10.62 -6.29 -3.02
CA PRO A 124 9.36 -6.23 -3.74
C PRO A 124 8.22 -6.73 -2.84
N MET A 125 7.16 -5.95 -2.80
CA MET A 125 6.00 -6.28 -1.98
C MET A 125 5.02 -7.10 -2.78
N VAL A 126 5.10 -8.42 -2.57
CA VAL A 126 4.19 -9.36 -3.18
C VAL A 126 3.27 -9.91 -2.09
N PHE A 127 1.98 -9.70 -2.23
CA PHE A 127 0.98 -10.30 -1.35
C PHE A 127 0.65 -11.73 -1.80
N HIS A 128 0.33 -12.62 -0.85
CA HIS A 128 -0.07 -14.01 -1.16
C HIS A 128 -1.47 -14.08 -1.80
N SER A 129 -2.28 -13.04 -1.62
CA SER A 129 -3.58 -12.86 -2.26
C SER A 129 -3.61 -11.49 -2.96
N PRO A 130 -4.38 -11.32 -4.05
CA PRO A 130 -4.47 -10.02 -4.72
C PRO A 130 -5.00 -8.94 -3.77
N PHE A 131 -4.16 -7.94 -3.49
CA PHE A 131 -4.46 -6.84 -2.59
C PHE A 131 -4.19 -5.52 -3.33
N PHE A 132 -5.23 -4.71 -3.46
CA PHE A 132 -5.21 -3.48 -4.26
C PHE A 132 -5.48 -2.29 -3.34
N PRO A 133 -4.44 -1.64 -2.79
CA PRO A 133 -4.61 -0.35 -2.17
C PRO A 133 -4.88 0.69 -3.26
N VAL A 134 -5.80 1.59 -3.00
CA VAL A 134 -6.10 2.78 -3.79
C VAL A 134 -5.56 3.98 -3.04
N LEU A 135 -5.21 5.05 -3.74
CA LEU A 135 -4.79 6.32 -3.15
C LEU A 135 -5.96 7.03 -2.47
N GLY A 136 -5.78 7.38 -1.20
CA GLY A 136 -6.58 8.36 -0.48
C GLY A 136 -5.98 9.76 -0.56
N ASN A 137 -6.53 10.71 0.18
CA ASN A 137 -6.05 12.10 0.17
C ASN A 137 -4.75 12.25 0.99
N HIS A 138 -4.60 11.52 2.10
CA HIS A 138 -3.41 11.53 2.95
C HIS A 138 -2.18 11.05 2.19
N ASP A 139 -2.40 10.15 1.22
CA ASP A 139 -1.35 9.62 0.37
C ASP A 139 -0.73 10.67 -0.57
N TYR A 140 -1.37 11.84 -0.74
CA TYR A 140 -0.87 12.96 -1.54
C TYR A 140 -0.34 14.14 -0.73
N TYR A 141 -0.54 14.14 0.59
CA TYR A 141 -0.13 15.28 1.40
C TYR A 141 1.38 15.38 1.50
N ASP A 142 1.86 16.61 1.41
CA ASP A 142 3.25 16.98 1.61
C ASP A 142 3.33 17.94 2.80
N LEU A 143 4.47 18.01 3.50
CA LEU A 143 4.69 19.07 4.47
C LEU A 143 4.69 20.45 3.80
N SER A 144 4.03 21.42 4.43
CA SER A 144 4.10 22.82 4.03
C SER A 144 5.55 23.33 4.00
N PRO A 145 5.87 24.37 3.19
CA PRO A 145 7.27 24.77 2.94
C PRO A 145 8.09 25.09 4.20
N ILE A 146 7.48 25.74 5.20
CA ILE A 146 8.16 26.12 6.44
C ILE A 146 8.51 24.88 7.29
N PRO A 147 7.54 23.99 7.63
CA PRO A 147 7.85 22.71 8.28
C PRO A 147 8.87 21.87 7.50
N LYS A 148 8.78 21.84 6.17
CA LYS A 148 9.71 21.11 5.30
C LYS A 148 11.14 21.65 5.42
N LEU A 149 11.32 22.97 5.42
CA LEU A 149 12.63 23.59 5.61
C LEU A 149 13.20 23.29 7.00
N ALA A 150 12.37 23.40 8.04
CA ALA A 150 12.76 23.06 9.40
C ALA A 150 13.20 21.59 9.51
N ALA A 151 12.45 20.66 8.91
CA ALA A 151 12.79 19.24 8.83
C ALA A 151 14.16 19.02 8.18
N GLN A 152 14.43 19.69 7.05
CA GLN A 152 15.70 19.57 6.34
C GLN A 152 16.89 20.10 7.15
N LEU A 153 16.72 21.24 7.84
CA LEU A 153 17.75 21.82 8.69
C LEU A 153 18.05 20.96 9.92
N LEU A 154 17.04 20.27 10.45
CA LEU A 154 17.16 19.39 11.61
C LEU A 154 17.58 17.95 11.25
N ASN A 155 17.63 17.60 9.97
CA ASN A 155 17.98 16.26 9.49
C ASN A 155 19.32 15.70 10.05
N PRO A 156 20.44 16.44 10.10
CA PRO A 156 21.68 15.92 10.71
C PRO A 156 21.56 15.64 12.21
N LEU A 157 20.63 16.30 12.90
CA LEU A 157 20.34 16.12 14.32
C LEU A 157 19.29 15.04 14.58
N ARG A 158 18.72 14.43 13.54
CA ARG A 158 17.62 13.44 13.63
C ARG A 158 17.93 12.21 14.48
N HIS A 159 19.20 11.83 14.59
CA HIS A 159 19.60 10.68 15.42
C HIS A 159 19.64 11.04 16.91
N TRP A 160 19.75 12.32 17.24
CA TRP A 160 19.86 12.84 18.62
C TRP A 160 18.51 13.29 19.19
N ILE A 161 17.62 13.75 18.31
CA ILE A 161 16.24 14.08 18.66
C ILE A 161 15.42 12.89 18.18
N LYS A 162 14.74 12.14 19.06
CA LYS A 162 13.83 11.04 18.70
C LYS A 162 12.58 11.55 17.96
N LEU A 163 12.77 12.29 16.87
CA LEU A 163 11.74 12.63 15.92
C LEU A 163 11.40 11.32 15.20
N GLY A 164 10.30 10.68 15.61
CA GLY A 164 9.87 9.42 15.01
C GLY A 164 9.61 9.57 13.52
N THR A 165 10.20 8.65 12.74
CA THR A 165 10.04 8.41 11.29
C THR A 165 10.34 9.61 10.37
N ASP A 166 10.96 9.36 9.21
CA ASP A 166 11.33 10.43 8.27
C ASP A 166 10.13 11.34 8.02
N TRP A 167 10.29 12.64 8.27
CA TRP A 167 9.38 13.69 7.83
C TRP A 167 9.50 13.91 6.30
N SER A 168 9.65 12.80 5.56
CA SER A 168 9.60 12.78 4.12
C SER A 168 8.17 13.10 3.68
N SER A 169 8.08 13.87 2.61
CA SER A 169 6.82 14.28 2.00
C SER A 169 6.38 13.19 1.02
N SER A 170 5.08 12.93 0.84
CA SER A 170 4.58 11.92 -0.12
C SER A 170 5.09 12.10 -1.56
N GLY A 171 5.60 13.30 -1.89
CA GLY A 171 6.00 13.66 -3.23
C GLY A 171 4.79 13.79 -4.14
N SER A 172 3.63 14.14 -3.57
CA SER A 172 2.33 14.16 -4.23
C SER A 172 1.96 12.77 -4.79
N GLY A 173 2.07 11.73 -3.95
CA GLY A 173 1.74 10.34 -4.30
C GLY A 173 2.89 9.52 -4.89
N ARG A 174 4.10 10.07 -4.93
CA ARG A 174 5.29 9.37 -5.42
C ARG A 174 5.62 8.17 -4.54
N ASP A 175 5.65 8.37 -3.23
CA ASP A 175 6.02 7.32 -2.28
C ASP A 175 4.99 6.19 -2.31
N TYR A 176 3.70 6.51 -2.44
CA TYR A 176 2.67 5.50 -2.68
C TYR A 176 2.98 4.68 -3.93
N ALA A 177 3.30 5.34 -5.06
CA ALA A 177 3.52 4.65 -6.32
C ALA A 177 4.74 3.73 -6.23
N GLU A 178 5.84 4.21 -5.65
CA GLU A 178 7.06 3.42 -5.46
C GLU A 178 6.86 2.25 -4.47
N THR A 179 5.91 2.39 -3.55
CA THR A 179 5.54 1.35 -2.59
C THR A 179 4.64 0.30 -3.25
N PHE A 180 3.50 0.69 -3.80
CA PHE A 180 2.43 -0.24 -4.16
C PHE A 180 2.29 -0.55 -5.65
N LEU A 181 2.93 0.22 -6.54
CA LEU A 181 2.80 0.06 -7.98
C LEU A 181 4.10 -0.42 -8.63
N ASP A 182 3.95 -1.14 -9.74
CA ASP A 182 5.06 -1.38 -10.67
C ASP A 182 5.36 -0.07 -11.42
N CYS A 183 6.25 0.74 -10.88
CA CYS A 183 6.64 2.02 -11.45
C CYS A 183 7.46 1.81 -12.72
N LEU A 184 7.06 2.44 -13.82
CA LEU A 184 7.66 2.25 -15.16
C LEU A 184 8.44 3.48 -15.63
N ASP A 185 8.37 4.59 -14.88
CA ASP A 185 9.02 5.87 -15.18
C ASP A 185 10.55 5.80 -15.21
N HIS A 186 11.14 4.81 -14.55
CA HIS A 186 12.58 4.57 -14.55
C HIS A 186 13.09 3.82 -15.80
N LEU A 187 12.19 3.18 -16.56
CA LEU A 187 12.56 2.44 -17.75
C LEU A 187 12.69 3.38 -18.95
N PRO A 188 13.76 3.27 -19.77
CA PRO A 188 13.83 3.98 -21.04
C PRO A 188 12.66 3.59 -21.95
N ALA A 189 12.16 4.56 -22.73
CA ALA A 189 11.12 4.29 -23.73
C ALA A 189 11.60 3.27 -24.77
N GLY A 190 10.64 2.61 -25.45
CA GLY A 190 10.96 1.70 -26.55
C GLY A 190 11.28 0.29 -26.07
N GLU A 191 12.43 -0.25 -26.45
CA GLU A 191 12.72 -1.67 -26.32
C GLU A 191 12.80 -2.15 -24.85
N ALA A 192 13.36 -1.35 -23.95
CA ALA A 192 13.45 -1.69 -22.52
C ALA A 192 12.07 -1.82 -21.87
N LEU A 193 11.18 -0.84 -22.10
CA LEU A 193 9.79 -0.91 -21.63
C LEU A 193 9.03 -2.07 -22.28
N ASN A 194 9.21 -2.27 -23.59
CA ASN A 194 8.58 -3.39 -24.30
C ASN A 194 9.03 -4.75 -23.74
N HIS A 195 10.31 -4.89 -23.41
CA HIS A 195 10.86 -6.08 -22.80
C HIS A 195 10.27 -6.32 -21.40
N HIS A 196 10.21 -5.29 -20.55
CA HIS A 196 9.57 -5.37 -19.22
C HIS A 196 8.12 -5.83 -19.33
N CYS A 197 7.32 -5.20 -20.19
CA CYS A 197 5.93 -5.56 -20.40
C CYS A 197 5.76 -7.04 -20.79
N LYS A 198 6.54 -7.53 -21.75
CA LYS A 198 6.50 -8.95 -22.17
C LYS A 198 6.94 -9.89 -21.06
N HIS A 199 8.03 -9.56 -20.36
CA HIS A 199 8.60 -10.41 -19.32
C HIS A 199 7.68 -10.51 -18.09
N THR A 200 7.06 -9.41 -17.69
CA THR A 200 6.09 -9.37 -16.58
C THR A 200 4.82 -10.15 -16.90
N ILE A 201 4.36 -10.15 -18.17
CA ILE A 201 3.25 -11.01 -18.62
C ILE A 201 3.64 -12.50 -18.50
N LEU A 202 4.85 -12.87 -18.93
CA LEU A 202 5.32 -14.26 -18.91
C LEU A 202 5.56 -14.82 -17.50
N LEU A 203 6.13 -14.03 -16.58
CA LEU A 203 6.35 -14.47 -15.20
C LEU A 203 5.05 -14.69 -14.41
N ARG A 204 3.99 -13.94 -14.73
CA ARG A 204 2.69 -14.09 -14.05
C ARG A 204 1.96 -15.37 -14.44
N GLN A 205 2.15 -15.88 -15.66
CA GLN A 205 1.60 -17.16 -16.10
C GLN A 205 2.25 -18.38 -15.42
N GLN A 206 3.46 -18.23 -14.86
CA GLN A 206 4.22 -19.33 -14.25
C GLN A 206 4.08 -19.44 -12.72
N ARG A 207 3.55 -18.41 -12.02
CA ARG A 207 3.54 -18.35 -10.53
C ARG A 207 2.24 -18.79 -9.87
N VAL A 208 1.33 -19.44 -10.59
CA VAL A 208 0.04 -19.92 -10.04
C VAL A 208 0.23 -21.26 -9.32
N ASP A 209 1.01 -21.28 -8.24
CA ASP A 209 1.02 -22.35 -7.25
C ASP A 209 0.80 -21.70 -5.88
N VAL A 210 -0.46 -21.70 -5.44
CA VAL A 210 -0.91 -21.01 -4.23
C VAL A 210 -0.39 -21.74 -2.98
N CYS A 211 0.38 -21.05 -2.14
CA CYS A 211 0.83 -21.56 -0.84
C CYS A 211 -0.33 -21.66 0.17
N ASP A 212 -0.41 -22.82 0.82
CA ASP A 212 -1.37 -23.11 1.88
C ASP A 212 -0.95 -22.46 3.20
N ILE A 213 -1.64 -21.40 3.62
CA ILE A 213 -1.38 -20.72 4.90
C ILE A 213 -2.28 -21.32 5.98
N SER A 214 -1.70 -21.98 6.99
CA SER A 214 -2.43 -22.37 8.22
C SER A 214 -2.50 -21.19 9.20
N PRO A 215 -3.67 -20.88 9.80
CA PRO A 215 -3.82 -19.82 10.82
C PRO A 215 -2.97 -19.97 12.08
N THR A 216 -2.33 -21.13 12.28
CA THR A 216 -1.68 -21.54 13.54
C THR A 216 -0.26 -21.01 13.75
N ASN A 217 0.31 -20.25 12.80
CA ASN A 217 1.70 -19.79 12.84
C ASN A 217 1.86 -18.27 13.12
N LEU A 218 0.83 -17.61 13.66
CA LEU A 218 0.98 -16.22 14.09
C LEU A 218 1.85 -16.18 15.37
N PRO A 219 2.99 -15.46 15.38
CA PRO A 219 3.75 -15.25 16.60
C PRO A 219 2.93 -14.44 17.61
N ASP A 220 2.83 -14.93 18.84
CA ASP A 220 2.36 -14.18 20.00
C ASP A 220 3.29 -12.98 20.21
N TYR A 221 2.91 -11.82 19.67
CA TYR A 221 3.57 -10.57 20.01
C TYR A 221 2.99 -10.04 21.32
N PRO A 222 3.82 -9.45 22.20
CA PRO A 222 3.36 -8.93 23.47
C PRO A 222 2.37 -7.79 23.22
N ILE A 223 1.08 -8.13 23.33
CA ILE A 223 -0.01 -7.18 23.44
C ILE A 223 0.25 -6.41 24.72
N GLY A 224 0.49 -5.10 24.63
CA GLY A 224 0.35 -4.21 25.77
C GLY A 224 -1.05 -4.40 26.32
N THR A 225 -1.15 -5.04 27.48
CA THR A 225 -2.40 -5.48 28.08
C THR A 225 -3.27 -4.29 28.44
N THR A 226 -4.15 -3.91 27.51
CA THR A 226 -5.30 -3.08 27.82
C THR A 226 -6.52 -3.93 27.53
N ARG A 227 -7.09 -4.50 28.60
CA ARG A 227 -8.35 -5.24 28.56
C ARG A 227 -9.44 -4.26 28.14
N PHE A 228 -9.96 -4.41 26.93
CA PHE A 228 -11.30 -3.89 26.61
C PHE A 228 -12.29 -5.00 26.92
N SER A 229 -13.19 -4.74 27.87
CA SER A 229 -14.26 -5.66 28.24
C SER A 229 -15.25 -5.79 27.09
N THR A 230 -15.62 -7.02 26.78
CA THR A 230 -16.58 -7.44 25.75
C THR A 230 -18.02 -7.17 26.15
N GLU A 231 -18.35 -5.95 26.53
CA GLU A 231 -19.72 -5.51 26.78
C GLU A 231 -19.85 -4.06 26.29
N GLU A 232 -20.12 -3.87 25.00
CA GLU A 232 -20.80 -2.70 24.41
C GLU A 232 -20.68 -2.72 22.87
N LEU A 233 -21.33 -3.69 22.24
CA LEU A 233 -21.76 -3.59 20.84
C LEU A 233 -23.21 -4.10 20.78
N LEU A 234 -24.07 -3.40 21.54
CA LEU A 234 -25.51 -3.49 21.38
C LEU A 234 -25.93 -2.48 20.31
N PHE A 235 -26.33 -3.04 19.18
CA PHE A 235 -27.43 -2.62 18.32
C PHE A 235 -28.17 -1.30 18.66
N LEU A 236 -28.31 -0.50 17.59
CA LEU A 236 -29.42 0.39 17.18
C LEU A 236 -29.29 1.89 17.49
N PRO A 237 -29.92 2.77 16.69
CA PRO A 237 -30.79 2.51 15.51
C PRO A 237 -30.19 2.87 14.14
#